data_AF-A0A348ZJK0-F1
#
_entry.id   AF-A0A348ZJK0-F1
#
_cell.length_a   1.000
_cell.length_b   1.000
_cell.length_c   1.000
_cell.angle_alpha   90.00
_cell.angle_beta   90.00
_cell.angle_gamma   90.00
#
_symmetry.space_group_name_H-M   'P 1'
#
loop_
_entity.id
_entity.type
_entity.pdbx_description
1 polymer ?
#
loop_
_entity_poly.entity_id
_entity_poly.type
_entity_poly.pdbx_seq_one_letter_code
_entity_poly.pdbx_strand_id
1 'polypeptide(L)' 'GDKYLQIGAFSELQTAQRVSDQVRRFTQRPVFIRTVNSSSSGVLHRVRVGPVSDAGEIRQLSQRVVAANLGSPYTITE' A
#
# COMPACT_ATOMS: atom_id res chain seq x y z
N GLY A 1 18.80 -2.20 -2.55
CA GLY A 1 17.61 -1.35 -2.56
C GLY A 1 16.56 -1.99 -1.70
N ASP A 2 15.96 -1.21 -0.82
CA ASP A 2 14.84 -1.65 0.00
C ASP A 2 13.59 -1.74 -0.88
N LYS A 3 12.81 -2.81 -0.70
CA LYS A 3 11.58 -3.02 -1.47
C LYS A 3 10.38 -2.62 -0.64
N TYR A 4 9.45 -1.92 -1.25
CA TYR A 4 8.20 -1.49 -0.64
C TYR A 4 7.03 -1.94 -1.50
N LEU A 5 5.95 -2.36 -0.87
CA LEU A 5 4.71 -2.67 -1.56
C LEU A 5 3.74 -1.51 -1.42
N GLN A 6 3.46 -0.82 -2.51
CA GLN A 6 2.36 0.14 -2.56
C GLN A 6 1.07 -0.65 -2.76
N ILE A 7 0.12 -0.50 -1.84
CA ILE A 7 -1.14 -1.24 -1.83
C ILE A 7 -2.17 -0.56 -2.74
N GLY A 8 -2.23 0.77 -2.69
CA GLY A 8 -3.20 1.56 -3.43
C GLY A 8 -2.97 3.06 -3.23
N ALA A 9 -3.68 3.86 -4.02
CA ALA A 9 -3.69 5.31 -3.95
C ALA A 9 -5.15 5.77 -3.89
N PHE A 10 -5.50 6.52 -2.84
CA PHE A 10 -6.87 6.96 -2.59
C PHE A 10 -6.94 8.47 -2.51
N SER A 11 -8.01 9.06 -3.04
CA SER A 11 -8.24 10.50 -2.90
C SER A 11 -8.68 10.88 -1.48
N GLU A 12 -9.28 9.93 -0.75
CA GLU A 12 -9.78 10.13 0.63
C GLU A 12 -8.84 9.52 1.67
N LEU A 13 -8.48 10.31 2.69
CA LEU A 13 -7.64 9.85 3.80
C LEU A 13 -8.30 8.72 4.61
N GLN A 14 -9.61 8.79 4.84
CA GLN A 14 -10.32 7.76 5.61
C GLN A 14 -10.23 6.39 4.94
N THR A 15 -10.38 6.33 3.62
CA THR A 15 -10.25 5.10 2.83
C THR A 15 -8.83 4.54 2.92
N ALA A 16 -7.82 5.40 2.77
CA ALA A 16 -6.42 4.99 2.94
C ALA A 16 -6.15 4.46 4.35
N GLN A 17 -6.73 5.07 5.38
CA GLN A 17 -6.60 4.63 6.77
C GLN A 17 -7.23 3.24 6.98
N ARG A 18 -8.46 3.02 6.51
CA ARG A 18 -9.14 1.72 6.54
C ARG A 18 -8.31 0.62 5.90
N VAL A 19 -7.79 0.88 4.69
CA VAL A 19 -6.93 -0.07 3.96
C VAL A 19 -5.65 -0.34 4.72
N SER A 20 -5.00 0.72 5.23
CA SER A 20 -3.80 0.60 6.06
C SER A 20 -4.05 -0.31 7.28
N ASP A 21 -5.11 -0.06 8.05
CA ASP A 21 -5.45 -0.87 9.22
C ASP A 21 -5.78 -2.32 8.87
N GLN A 22 -6.42 -2.57 7.72
CA GLN A 22 -6.70 -3.92 7.25
C GLN A 22 -5.42 -4.64 6.81
N VAL A 23 -4.52 -3.95 6.10
CA VAL A 23 -3.22 -4.50 5.69
C VAL A 23 -2.36 -4.81 6.91
N ARG A 24 -2.36 -3.96 7.95
CA ARG A 24 -1.68 -4.20 9.23
C ARG A 24 -2.16 -5.46 9.95
N ARG A 25 -3.37 -5.95 9.67
CA ARG A 25 -3.84 -7.25 10.20
C ARG A 25 -3.29 -8.44 9.42
N PHE A 26 -2.87 -8.22 8.18
CA PHE A 26 -2.36 -9.25 7.28
C PHE A 26 -0.84 -9.38 7.29
N THR A 27 -0.13 -8.33 7.71
CA THR A 27 1.34 -8.29 7.80
C THR A 27 1.79 -7.65 9.09
N GLN A 28 2.91 -8.13 9.63
CA GLN A 28 3.58 -7.52 10.78
C GLN A 28 4.51 -6.37 10.36
N ARG A 29 4.62 -6.10 9.05
CA ARG A 29 5.48 -5.05 8.48
C ARG A 29 4.93 -3.66 8.80
N PRO A 30 5.80 -2.62 8.80
CA PRO A 30 5.35 -1.24 8.91
C PRO A 30 4.44 -0.88 7.74
N VAL A 31 3.27 -0.33 8.05
CA VAL A 31 2.33 0.21 7.07
C VAL A 31 2.19 1.69 7.32
N PHE A 32 2.40 2.50 6.29
CA PHE A 32 2.36 3.95 6.37
C PHE A 32 1.64 4.54 5.16
N ILE A 33 0.98 5.67 5.38
CA ILE A 33 0.26 6.41 4.35
C ILE A 33 1.12 7.58 3.91
N ARG A 34 1.46 7.61 2.63
CA ARG A 34 2.18 8.72 2.02
C ARG A 34 1.20 9.59 1.25
N THR A 35 0.94 10.77 1.77
CA THR A 35 0.18 11.80 1.04
C THR A 35 1.08 12.46 0.02
N VAL A 36 0.67 12.45 -1.24
CA VAL A 36 1.36 13.12 -2.35
C VAL A 36 0.38 14.04 -3.05
N ASN A 37 0.81 15.26 -3.38
CA ASN A 37 0.03 16.16 -4.22
C ASN A 37 0.45 15.92 -5.67
N SER A 38 -0.45 15.33 -6.46
CA SER A 38 -0.25 15.11 -7.89
C SER A 38 -0.89 16.26 -8.65
N SER A 39 -0.12 16.96 -9.47
CA SER A 39 -0.59 18.11 -10.26
C SER A 39 -1.76 17.78 -11.19
N SER A 40 -1.92 16.51 -11.58
CA SER A 40 -2.99 16.06 -12.48
C SER A 40 -4.19 15.42 -11.77
N SER A 41 -4.02 14.90 -10.55
CA SER A 41 -5.07 14.12 -9.84
C SER A 41 -5.42 14.68 -8.46
N GLY A 42 -4.79 15.78 -8.05
CA GLY A 42 -4.96 16.36 -6.72
C GLY A 42 -4.18 15.59 -5.64
N VAL A 43 -4.66 15.69 -4.41
CA VAL A 43 -4.06 15.02 -3.25
C VAL A 43 -4.41 13.54 -3.27
N LEU A 44 -3.39 12.68 -3.23
CA LEU A 44 -3.52 11.24 -3.17
C LEU A 44 -2.83 10.68 -1.92
N HIS A 45 -3.54 9.85 -1.18
CA HIS A 45 -3.07 9.11 -0.03
C HIS A 45 -2.68 7.70 -0.46
N ARG A 46 -1.37 7.45 -0.57
CA ARG A 46 -0.82 6.16 -1.00
C ARG A 46 -0.48 5.28 0.19
N VAL A 47 -1.10 4.12 0.29
CA VAL A 47 -0.81 3.16 1.35
C VAL A 47 0.39 2.31 0.92
N ARG A 48 1.43 2.27 1.76
CA ARG A 48 2.67 1.53 1.51
C ARG A 48 3.01 0.61 2.69
N VAL A 49 3.61 -0.52 2.36
CA VAL A 49 4.09 -1.54 3.31
C VAL A 49 5.57 -1.77 3.08
N GLY A 50 6.38 -1.69 4.13
CA GLY A 50 7.77 -2.14 4.03
C GLY A 50 8.72 -1.51 5.05
N PRO A 51 10.02 -1.80 4.93
CA PRO A 51 10.63 -2.58 3.84
C PRO A 51 10.25 -4.08 3.88
N VAL A 52 10.02 -4.68 2.71
CA VAL A 52 9.66 -6.10 2.51
C VAL A 52 10.68 -6.77 1.59
N SER A 53 11.62 -7.51 2.16
CA SER A 53 12.68 -8.19 1.37
C SER A 53 12.18 -9.48 0.70
N ASP A 54 11.09 -10.06 1.19
CA ASP A 54 10.55 -11.34 0.73
C ASP A 54 9.54 -11.17 -0.40
N ALA A 55 9.80 -11.81 -1.54
CA ALA A 55 8.93 -11.74 -2.71
C ALA A 55 7.61 -12.53 -2.54
N GLY A 56 7.61 -13.56 -1.69
CA GLY A 56 6.42 -14.35 -1.37
C GLY A 56 5.39 -13.54 -0.58
N GLU A 57 5.86 -12.83 0.45
CA GLU A 57 5.07 -11.85 1.24
C GLU A 57 4.44 -10.80 0.33
N ILE A 58 5.24 -10.20 -0.58
CA ILE A 58 4.74 -9.21 -1.54
C ILE A 58 3.60 -9.80 -2.38
N ARG A 59 3.76 -11.01 -2.89
CA ARG A 59 2.75 -11.69 -3.71
C ARG A 59 1.49 -12.03 -2.91
N GLN A 60 1.64 -12.48 -1.67
CA GLN A 60 0.48 -12.78 -0.82
C GLN A 60 -0.28 -11.51 -0.46
N LEU A 61 0.42 -10.45 -0.05
CA LEU A 61 -0.19 -9.15 0.20
C LEU A 61 -0.88 -8.63 -1.07
N SER A 62 -0.23 -8.71 -2.23
CA SER A 62 -0.81 -8.24 -3.47
C SER A 62 -2.10 -9.01 -3.81
N GLN A 63 -2.09 -10.33 -3.66
CA GLN A 63 -3.28 -11.15 -3.87
C GLN A 63 -4.42 -10.79 -2.90
N ARG A 64 -4.12 -10.59 -1.61
CA ARG A 64 -5.13 -10.20 -0.61
C ARG A 64 -5.72 -8.82 -0.90
N VAL A 65 -4.90 -7.87 -1.33
CA VAL A 65 -5.33 -6.51 -1.68
C VAL A 65 -6.25 -6.52 -2.89
N VAL A 66 -5.87 -7.25 -3.95
CA VAL A 66 -6.70 -7.41 -5.15
C VAL A 66 -8.00 -8.13 -4.81
N ALA A 67 -7.93 -9.23 -4.05
CA ALA A 67 -9.10 -10.00 -3.64
C ALA A 67 -10.06 -9.19 -2.76
N ALA A 68 -9.53 -8.32 -1.90
CA ALA A 68 -10.32 -7.42 -1.06
C ALA A 68 -10.76 -6.14 -1.80
N ASN A 69 -10.44 -6.00 -3.10
CA ASN A 69 -10.73 -4.83 -3.92
C ASN A 69 -10.22 -3.51 -3.28
N LEU A 70 -9.09 -3.61 -2.57
CA LEU A 70 -8.47 -2.49 -1.84
C LEU A 70 -7.54 -1.68 -2.75
N GLY A 71 -7.36 -2.05 -4.02
CA GLY A 71 -6.54 -1.31 -4.97
C GLY A 71 -5.67 -2.20 -5.84
N SER A 72 -4.72 -1.55 -6.52
CA SER A 72 -3.75 -2.19 -7.41
C SER A 72 -2.36 -2.20 -6.77
N PRO A 73 -1.97 -3.30 -6.12
CA PRO A 73 -0.71 -3.40 -5.42
C PRO A 73 0.46 -3.43 -6.42
N TYR A 74 1.50 -2.63 -6.15
CA TYR A 74 2.70 -2.53 -6.99
C TYR A 74 3.97 -2.48 -6.13
N THR A 75 5.00 -3.19 -6.57
CA THR A 75 6.29 -3.24 -5.86
C THR A 75 7.20 -2.11 -6.31
N ILE A 76 7.69 -1.34 -5.37
CA ILE A 76 8.63 -0.24 -5.56
C ILE A 76 9.97 -0.68 -4.98
N THR A 77 11.06 -0.38 -5.68
CA THR A 77 12.42 -0.55 -5.16
C THR A 77 13.02 0.84 -4.99
N GLU A 78 13.45 1.19 -3.77
CA GLU A 78 14.21 2.41 -3.47
C GLU A 78 15.71 2.09 -3.31
#